data_AF-A0A5D4SEF5-F1
#
_entry.id   AF-A0A5D4SEF5-F1
#
_cell.length_a   1.000
_cell.length_b   1.000
_cell.length_c   1.000
_cell.angle_alpha   90.00
_cell.angle_beta   90.00
_cell.angle_gamma   90.00
#
_symmetry.space_group_name_H-M   'P 1'
#
loop_
_entity.id
_entity.type
_entity.pdbx_description
1 polymer ?
#
loop_
_entity_poly.entity_id
_entity_poly.type
_entity_poly.pdbx_seq_one_letter_code
_entity_poly.pdbx_strand_id
1 'polypeptide(L)'
;MAELTRLSLLCVAINLISNILFFLIRNWGGFFTMLLTLSNLVLPMFLSFTGVLLGIGALVLKEPIIKSLLAIAANIGYVLIFFSVIKNF
;
A
#
# COMPACT_ATOMS: atom_id res chain seq x y z
N MET A 1 12.28 -19.57 2.01
CA MET A 1 10.88 -19.59 2.50
C MET A 1 10.55 -18.25 3.15
N ALA A 2 10.41 -17.20 2.33
CA ALA A 2 9.99 -15.85 2.77
C ALA A 2 9.25 -15.11 1.63
N GLU A 3 8.56 -15.86 0.76
CA GLU A 3 7.99 -15.30 -0.47
C GLU A 3 6.70 -14.52 -0.20
N LEU A 4 5.86 -14.97 0.76
CA LEU A 4 4.66 -14.22 1.12
C LEU A 4 5.03 -12.89 1.79
N THR A 5 6.08 -12.90 2.62
CA THR A 5 6.58 -11.68 3.23
C THR A 5 7.12 -10.69 2.19
N ARG A 6 7.80 -11.16 1.14
CA ARG A 6 8.23 -10.31 0.01
C ARG A 6 7.05 -9.73 -0.74
N LEU A 7 6.03 -10.53 -1.05
CA LEU A 7 4.82 -10.07 -1.73
C LEU A 7 4.07 -9.02 -0.91
N SER A 8 3.96 -9.21 0.41
CA SER A 8 3.36 -8.24 1.33
C SER A 8 4.11 -6.90 1.35
N LEU A 9 5.44 -6.93 1.30
CA LEU A 9 6.27 -5.71 1.19
C LEU A 9 6.17 -5.06 -0.20
N LEU A 10 6.02 -5.85 -1.27
CA LEU A 10 5.78 -5.33 -2.61
C LEU A 10 4.46 -4.56 -2.69
N CYS A 11 3.41 -4.99 -1.98
CA CYS A 11 2.16 -4.23 -1.89
C CYS A 11 2.39 -2.81 -1.35
N VAL A 12 3.20 -2.66 -0.30
CA VAL A 12 3.57 -1.35 0.26
C VAL A 12 4.39 -0.53 -0.73
N ALA A 13 5.36 -1.16 -1.40
CA ALA A 13 6.22 -0.48 -2.36
C ALA A 13 5.43 0.05 -3.58
N ILE A 14 4.53 -0.76 -4.14
CA ILE A 14 3.64 -0.36 -5.24
C ILE A 14 2.75 0.81 -4.80
N ASN A 15 2.21 0.74 -3.58
CA ASN A 15 1.40 1.80 -3.00
C ASN A 15 2.17 3.12 -2.86
N LEU A 16 3.44 3.09 -2.44
CA LEU A 16 4.28 4.29 -2.39
C LEU A 16 4.56 4.86 -3.78
N ILE A 17 4.95 4.00 -4.72
CA ILE A 17 5.29 4.41 -6.10
C ILE A 17 4.08 5.02 -6.81
N SER A 18 2.91 4.39 -6.68
CA SER A 18 1.65 4.89 -7.24
C SER A 18 1.30 6.28 -6.70
N ASN A 19 1.51 6.52 -5.40
CA ASN A 19 1.20 7.81 -4.79
C ASN A 19 2.16 8.92 -5.25
N ILE A 20 3.45 8.62 -5.40
CA ILE A 20 4.44 9.55 -5.97
C ILE A 20 4.07 9.90 -7.42
N LEU A 21 3.81 8.88 -8.24
CA LEU A 21 3.38 9.08 -9.63
C LEU A 21 2.10 9.91 -9.72
N PHE A 22 1.12 9.65 -8.86
CA PHE A 22 -0.10 10.45 -8.79
C PHE A 22 0.19 11.92 -8.50
N PHE A 23 1.07 12.22 -7.54
CA PHE A 23 1.44 13.59 -7.22
C PHE A 23 2.11 14.31 -8.40
N LEU A 24 2.99 13.63 -9.14
CA LEU A 24 3.59 14.17 -10.36
C LEU A 24 2.53 14.46 -11.45
N ILE A 25 1.62 13.51 -11.70
CA ILE A 25 0.57 13.65 -12.72
C ILE A 25 -0.42 14.76 -12.35
N ARG A 26 -0.77 14.89 -11.07
CA ARG A 26 -1.65 15.97 -10.58
C ARG A 26 -1.08 17.35 -10.86
N ASN A 27 0.22 17.54 -10.68
CA ASN A 27 0.90 18.81 -10.97
C ASN A 27 0.93 19.17 -12.47
N TRP A 28 0.76 18.19 -13.36
CA TRP A 28 0.82 18.41 -14.81
C TRP A 28 -0.55 18.77 -15.44
N GLY A 29 -1.60 18.91 -14.63
CA GLY A 29 -2.86 19.58 -15.00
C GLY A 29 -3.60 18.97 -16.20
N GLY A 30 -4.49 18.00 -15.97
CA GLY A 30 -5.33 17.46 -17.05
C GLY A 30 -6.59 16.73 -16.56
N PHE A 31 -7.56 16.56 -17.45
CA PHE A 31 -8.86 15.88 -17.24
C PHE A 31 -8.73 14.46 -16.63
N PHE A 32 -7.59 13.79 -16.83
CA PHE A 32 -7.26 12.50 -16.21
C PHE A 32 -7.17 12.56 -14.67
N THR A 33 -7.02 13.74 -14.07
CA THR A 33 -6.89 13.90 -12.62
C THR A 33 -8.08 13.37 -11.86
N MET A 34 -9.32 13.63 -12.27
CA MET A 34 -10.51 13.19 -11.53
C MET A 34 -10.66 11.66 -11.51
N LEU A 35 -10.41 11.01 -12.65
CA LEU A 35 -10.46 9.55 -12.79
C LEU A 35 -9.29 8.88 -12.05
N LEU A 36 -8.10 9.48 -12.10
CA LEU A 36 -6.95 9.04 -11.30
C LEU A 36 -7.18 9.19 -9.80
N THR A 37 -7.89 10.23 -9.35
CA THR A 37 -8.09 10.50 -7.91
C THR A 37 -8.95 9.41 -7.28
N LEU A 38 -9.98 8.94 -7.99
CA LEU A 38 -10.85 7.86 -7.53
C LEU A 38 -10.10 6.52 -7.48
N SER A 39 -9.30 6.21 -8.51
CA SER A 39 -8.45 5.03 -8.50
C SER A 39 -7.39 5.09 -7.41
N ASN A 40 -6.82 6.27 -7.15
CA ASN A 40 -5.76 6.44 -6.16
C ASN A 40 -6.27 6.42 -4.72
N LEU A 41 -7.59 6.42 -4.49
CA LEU A 41 -8.19 6.22 -3.16
C LEU A 41 -8.51 4.74 -2.90
N VAL A 42 -9.03 4.07 -3.92
CA VAL A 42 -9.52 2.69 -3.82
C VAL A 42 -8.38 1.68 -3.97
N LEU A 43 -7.53 1.85 -4.99
CA LEU A 43 -6.45 0.91 -5.29
C LEU A 43 -5.46 0.74 -4.12
N PRO A 44 -5.04 1.82 -3.42
CA PRO A 44 -4.10 1.64 -2.31
C PRO A 44 -4.71 0.95 -1.10
N MET A 45 -6.01 1.16 -0.84
CA MET A 45 -6.70 0.41 0.21
C MET A 45 -6.78 -1.09 -0.10
N PHE A 46 -7.13 -1.46 -1.35
CA PHE A 46 -7.16 -2.86 -1.76
C PHE A 46 -5.77 -3.51 -1.69
N LEU A 47 -4.73 -2.82 -2.16
CA LEU A 47 -3.35 -3.31 -2.11
C LEU A 47 -2.84 -3.46 -0.67
N SER A 48 -3.13 -2.49 0.21
CA SER A 48 -2.76 -2.60 1.62
C SER A 48 -3.52 -3.71 2.33
N PHE A 49 -4.81 -3.90 2.05
CA PHE A 49 -5.60 -5.01 2.60
C PHE A 49 -5.04 -6.37 2.14
N THR A 50 -4.70 -6.49 0.86
CA THR A 50 -4.06 -7.68 0.30
C THR A 50 -2.69 -7.93 0.94
N GLY A 51 -1.90 -6.87 1.14
CA GLY A 51 -0.61 -6.95 1.83
C GLY A 51 -0.73 -7.43 3.28
N VAL A 52 -1.76 -6.99 4.02
CA VAL A 52 -2.05 -7.49 5.37
C VAL A 52 -2.40 -8.98 5.34
N LEU A 53 -3.29 -9.40 4.43
CA LEU A 53 -3.67 -10.81 4.28
C LEU A 53 -2.47 -11.70 3.92
N LEU A 54 -1.58 -11.23 3.04
CA LEU A 54 -0.34 -11.93 2.69
C LEU A 54 0.62 -12.04 3.89
N GLY A 55 0.71 -11.00 4.72
CA GLY A 55 1.47 -11.06 5.96
C GLY A 55 0.88 -12.08 6.95
N ILE A 56 -0.44 -12.07 7.14
CA ILE A 56 -1.12 -13.08 7.97
C ILE A 56 -0.88 -14.49 7.41
N GLY A 57 -0.97 -14.66 6.09
CA GLY A 57 -0.62 -15.92 5.42
C GLY A 57 0.81 -16.36 5.70
N ALA A 58 1.77 -15.43 5.70
CA ALA A 58 3.16 -15.72 6.05
C ALA A 58 3.31 -16.22 7.51
N LEU A 59 2.53 -15.66 8.45
CA LEU A 59 2.50 -16.16 9.84
C LEU A 59 1.94 -17.58 9.93
N VAL A 60 0.87 -17.87 9.19
CA VAL A 60 0.25 -19.22 9.14
C VAL A 60 1.23 -20.25 8.55
N LEU A 61 2.02 -19.87 7.55
CA LEU A 61 3.05 -20.71 6.94
C LEU A 61 4.34 -20.84 7.78
N LYS A 62 4.38 -20.26 9.00
CA LYS A 62 5.56 -20.24 9.88
C LYS A 62 6.81 -19.61 9.22
N GLU A 63 6.61 -18.65 8.31
CA GLU A 63 7.69 -17.77 7.86
C GLU A 63 8.25 -16.95 9.04
N PRO A 64 9.46 -16.36 8.93
CA PRO A 64 10.06 -15.56 10.01
C PRO A 64 9.09 -14.50 10.57
N ILE A 65 8.62 -14.75 11.80
CA ILE A 65 7.57 -13.99 12.49
C ILE A 65 7.84 -12.49 12.47
N ILE A 66 9.08 -12.09 12.77
CA ILE A 66 9.48 -10.68 12.83
C ILE A 66 9.24 -9.97 11.48
N LYS A 67 9.60 -10.62 10.37
CA LYS A 67 9.48 -10.01 9.04
C LYS A 67 8.01 -9.93 8.60
N SER A 68 7.21 -10.93 8.94
CA SER A 68 5.78 -10.89 8.65
C SER A 68 5.06 -9.82 9.48
N LEU A 69 5.34 -9.73 10.78
CA LEU A 69 4.74 -8.71 11.64
C LEU A 69 5.09 -7.29 11.17
N LEU A 70 6.34 -7.09 10.73
CA LEU A 70 6.78 -5.85 10.10
C LEU A 70 6.00 -5.55 8.82
N ALA A 71 5.78 -6.54 7.95
CA ALA A 71 5.07 -6.34 6.69
C ALA A 71 3.58 -6.00 6.92
N ILE A 72 2.95 -6.62 7.92
CA ILE A 72 1.58 -6.28 8.36
C ILE A 72 1.54 -4.84 8.89
N ALA A 73 2.44 -4.51 9.82
CA ALA A 73 2.53 -3.18 10.41
C ALA A 73 2.79 -2.10 9.35
N ALA A 74 3.62 -2.38 8.35
CA ALA A 74 3.90 -1.46 7.25
C ALA A 74 2.66 -1.21 6.38
N ASN A 75 1.89 -2.25 6.06
CA ASN A 75 0.65 -2.09 5.28
C ASN A 75 -0.42 -1.30 6.05
N ILE A 76 -0.58 -1.53 7.36
CA ILE A 76 -1.49 -0.77 8.23
C ILE A 76 -1.02 0.68 8.36
N GLY A 77 0.28 0.87 8.64
CA GLY A 77 0.89 2.19 8.77
C GLY A 77 0.74 3.02 7.51
N TYR A 78 0.90 2.41 6.33
CA TYR A 78 0.66 3.08 5.05
C TYR A 78 -0.77 3.66 4.98
N VAL A 79 -1.79 2.86 5.31
CA VAL A 79 -3.20 3.31 5.27
C VAL A 79 -3.44 4.48 6.23
N LEU A 80 -2.89 4.43 7.44
CA LEU A 80 -3.02 5.52 8.41
C LEU A 80 -2.37 6.83 7.92
N ILE A 81 -1.16 6.74 7.36
CA ILE A 81 -0.46 7.89 6.78
C ILE A 81 -1.23 8.42 5.59
N PHE A 82 -1.72 7.54 4.71
CA PHE A 82 -2.49 7.89 3.53
C PHE A 82 -3.75 8.71 3.87
N PHE A 83 -4.55 8.25 4.84
CA PHE A 83 -5.73 9.00 5.30
C PHE A 83 -5.36 10.31 5.98
N SER A 84 -4.26 10.35 6.74
CA SER A 84 -3.79 11.58 7.39
C SER A 84 -3.37 12.64 6.37
N VAL A 85 -2.69 12.22 5.29
CA VAL A 85 -2.29 13.11 4.19
C VAL A 85 -3.51 13.62 3.43
N ILE A 86 -4.48 12.76 3.10
CA ILE A 86 -5.71 13.17 2.40
C ILE A 86 -6.53 14.15 3.25
N LYS A 87 -6.66 13.90 4.55
CA LYS A 87 -7.44 14.77 5.45
C LYS A 87 -6.85 16.18 5.56
N ASN A 88 -5.53 16.32 5.44
CA ASN A 88 -4.82 17.58 5.52
C ASN A 88 -4.67 18.30 4.16
N PHE A 89 -5.21 17.72 3.09
CA PHE A 89 -5.20 18.27 1.73
C PHE A 89 -6.56 18.88 1.36
#